data_AF-A0A520W714-F1
#
_entry.id   AF-A0A520W714-F1
#
_cell.length_a   1.000
_cell.length_b   1.000
_cell.length_c   1.000
_cell.angle_alpha   90.00
_cell.angle_beta   90.00
_cell.angle_gamma   90.00
#
_symmetry.space_group_name_H-M   'P 1'
#
loop_
_entity.id
_entity.type
_entity.pdbx_description
1 polymer ?
#
loop_
_entity_poly.entity_id
_entity_poly.type
_entity_poly.pdbx_seq_one_letter_code
_entity_poly.pdbx_strand_id
1 'polypeptide(L)'
;MKIKNKIIIIITTFFLFSVNTAKSYEVTLPNFGFICINKINNEKFEFIFSRNDNDTSDIVFRRINGKFKYIGNVLAQKSGSYVLWEDKSFYKTTEFAWNLDKVTSTLSPIILSVGLDIEDKSKIPIKMTCNSRSIYY
;
A
#
# COMPACT_ATOMS: atom_id res chain seq x y z
N MET A 1 -23.93 -0.95 46.11
CA MET A 1 -22.80 -0.57 45.23
C MET A 1 -23.37 0.22 44.04
N LYS A 2 -23.13 1.53 44.02
CA LYS A 2 -23.93 2.55 43.32
C LYS A 2 -23.87 2.39 41.79
N ILE A 3 -24.98 2.65 41.10
CA ILE A 3 -25.18 2.58 39.63
C ILE A 3 -24.03 3.20 38.81
N LYS A 4 -23.38 4.26 39.32
CA LYS A 4 -22.17 4.85 38.73
C LYS A 4 -21.05 3.84 38.47
N ASN A 5 -20.82 2.88 39.38
CA ASN A 5 -19.77 1.87 39.20
C ASN A 5 -20.12 0.86 38.09
N LYS A 6 -21.41 0.58 37.86
CA LYS A 6 -21.85 -0.31 36.76
C LYS A 6 -21.68 0.36 35.40
N ILE A 7 -21.97 1.66 35.29
CA ILE A 7 -21.79 2.45 34.05
C ILE A 7 -20.31 2.55 33.68
N ILE A 8 -19.43 2.79 34.66
CA ILE A 8 -17.98 2.83 34.44
C ILE A 8 -17.49 1.49 33.89
N ILE A 9 -17.92 0.36 34.46
CA ILE A 9 -17.53 -0.99 34.01
C ILE A 9 -17.99 -1.26 32.57
N ILE A 10 -19.18 -0.81 32.18
CA ILE A 10 -19.72 -0.99 30.82
C ILE A 10 -18.92 -0.15 29.80
N ILE A 11 -18.54 1.08 30.17
CA ILE A 11 -17.75 1.95 29.30
C ILE A 11 -16.33 1.39 29.11
N THR A 12 -15.69 0.86 30.16
CA THR A 12 -14.36 0.23 30.03
C THR A 12 -14.40 -1.08 29.26
N THR A 13 -15.44 -1.90 29.38
CA THR A 13 -15.55 -3.12 28.55
C THR A 13 -15.83 -2.80 27.08
N PHE A 14 -16.58 -1.73 26.78
CA PHE A 14 -16.78 -1.28 25.40
C PHE A 14 -15.48 -0.74 24.76
N PHE A 15 -14.66 -0.03 25.55
CA PHE A 15 -13.33 0.44 25.10
C PHE A 15 -12.37 -0.73 24.84
N LEU A 16 -12.42 -1.79 25.66
CA LEU A 16 -11.61 -3.00 25.51
C LEU A 16 -12.09 -3.93 24.39
N PHE A 17 -13.37 -3.88 24.00
CA PHE A 17 -13.86 -4.57 22.80
C PHE A 17 -13.55 -3.80 21.50
N SER A 18 -13.28 -2.49 21.61
CA SER A 18 -12.97 -1.63 20.45
C SER A 18 -11.51 -1.69 19.99
N VAL A 19 -10.62 -2.35 20.74
CA VAL A 19 -9.30 -2.76 20.24
C VAL A 19 -9.46 -3.92 19.27
N ASN A 20 -10.16 -3.65 18.17
CA ASN A 20 -10.06 -4.45 16.97
C ASN A 20 -8.58 -4.55 16.63
N THR A 21 -8.13 -5.80 16.49
CA THR A 21 -6.77 -6.16 16.09
C THR A 21 -6.44 -5.45 14.79
N ALA A 22 -5.76 -4.31 14.87
CA ALA A 22 -5.13 -3.72 13.70
C ALA A 22 -4.12 -4.74 13.21
N LYS A 23 -4.38 -5.37 12.06
CA LYS A 23 -3.39 -6.23 11.41
C LYS A 23 -2.21 -5.34 11.02
N SER A 24 -1.17 -5.34 11.85
CA SER A 24 0.10 -4.76 11.51
C SER A 24 0.86 -5.79 10.68
N TYR A 25 1.05 -5.49 9.41
CA TYR A 25 2.00 -6.25 8.62
C TYR A 25 3.40 -5.76 9.01
N GLU A 26 4.20 -6.62 9.64
CA GLU A 26 5.61 -6.33 9.90
C GLU A 26 6.41 -6.56 8.62
N VAL A 27 7.15 -5.53 8.20
CA VAL A 27 8.11 -5.65 7.09
C VAL A 27 9.41 -6.17 7.67
N THR A 28 9.75 -7.43 7.41
CA THR A 28 11.07 -7.98 7.71
C THR A 28 12.09 -7.44 6.70
N LEU A 29 13.25 -6.98 7.17
CA LEU A 29 14.31 -6.35 6.37
C LEU A 29 15.60 -7.18 6.45
N PRO A 30 16.45 -7.18 5.40
CA PRO A 30 16.30 -6.48 4.13
C PRO A 30 15.25 -7.14 3.24
N ASN A 31 14.59 -6.32 2.44
CA ASN A 31 13.55 -6.80 1.53
C ASN A 31 13.80 -6.29 0.12
N PHE A 32 13.50 -7.14 -0.87
CA PHE A 32 13.68 -6.81 -2.28
C PHE A 32 12.53 -5.90 -2.73
N GLY A 33 12.86 -4.84 -3.47
CA GLY A 33 11.87 -3.86 -3.85
C GLY A 33 12.26 -3.03 -5.06
N PHE A 34 11.43 -2.03 -5.34
CA PHE A 34 11.65 -1.07 -6.43
C PHE A 34 11.75 0.35 -5.88
N ILE A 35 12.75 1.08 -6.34
CA ILE A 35 12.83 2.52 -6.16
C ILE A 35 12.47 3.18 -7.48
N CYS A 36 11.39 3.94 -7.48
CA CYS A 36 10.81 4.59 -8.64
C CYS A 36 10.92 6.10 -8.50
N ILE A 37 11.41 6.76 -9.54
CA ILE A 37 11.66 8.19 -9.56
C ILE A 37 10.88 8.81 -10.73
N ASN A 38 10.12 9.84 -10.41
CA ASN A 38 9.52 10.71 -11.41
C ASN A 38 10.60 11.70 -11.89
N LYS A 39 10.95 11.63 -13.17
CA LYS A 39 12.02 12.45 -13.75
C LYS A 39 11.67 13.93 -13.88
N ILE A 40 10.40 14.31 -13.75
CA ILE A 40 9.94 15.70 -13.90
C ILE A 40 10.06 16.46 -12.58
N ASN A 41 9.59 15.87 -11.48
CA ASN A 41 9.51 16.53 -10.17
C ASN A 41 10.41 15.89 -9.09
N ASN A 42 11.22 14.89 -9.44
CA ASN A 42 12.08 14.10 -8.54
C ASN A 42 11.33 13.40 -7.38
N GLU A 43 10.02 13.21 -7.51
CA GLU A 43 9.24 12.42 -6.55
C GLU A 43 9.73 10.97 -6.57
N LYS A 44 9.91 10.40 -5.37
CA LYS A 44 10.47 9.08 -5.17
C LYS A 44 9.47 8.17 -4.46
N PHE A 45 9.13 7.05 -5.07
CA PHE A 45 8.40 5.96 -4.44
C PHE A 45 9.30 4.76 -4.20
N GLU A 46 9.14 4.15 -3.04
CA GLU A 46 9.85 2.94 -2.65
C GLU A 46 8.83 1.87 -2.32
N PHE A 47 8.88 0.78 -3.08
CA PHE A 47 7.96 -0.34 -2.95
C PHE A 47 8.69 -1.56 -2.42
N ILE A 48 8.11 -2.24 -1.44
CA ILE A 48 8.58 -3.53 -0.91
C ILE A 48 7.47 -4.56 -1.09
N PHE A 49 7.85 -5.78 -1.45
CA PHE A 49 6.95 -6.91 -1.63
C PHE A 49 7.23 -7.91 -0.52
N SER A 50 6.18 -8.48 0.06
CA SER A 50 6.29 -9.56 1.03
C SER A 50 5.26 -10.63 0.71
N ARG A 51 5.56 -11.86 1.11
CA ARG A 51 4.58 -12.94 1.02
C ARG A 51 3.41 -12.64 1.96
N ASN A 52 2.20 -12.96 1.52
CA ASN A 52 1.03 -13.00 2.38
C ASN A 52 0.90 -14.40 2.97
N ASP A 53 0.91 -14.54 4.30
CA ASP A 53 0.77 -15.84 4.94
C ASP A 53 -0.66 -16.40 4.85
N ASN A 54 -1.64 -15.55 4.53
CA ASN A 54 -3.06 -15.92 4.49
C ASN A 54 -3.66 -15.90 3.08
N ASP A 55 -2.85 -15.60 2.05
CA ASP A 55 -3.31 -15.48 0.67
C ASP A 55 -2.22 -15.96 -0.29
N THR A 56 -2.61 -16.27 -1.52
CA THR A 56 -1.71 -16.61 -2.62
C THR A 56 -1.03 -15.38 -3.24
N SER A 57 -1.66 -14.20 -3.15
CA SER A 57 -1.09 -12.95 -3.66
C SER A 57 -0.09 -12.33 -2.67
N ASP A 58 1.08 -11.93 -3.16
CA ASP A 58 2.01 -11.12 -2.38
C ASP A 58 1.39 -9.77 -2.00
N ILE A 59 1.79 -9.23 -0.85
CA ILE A 59 1.41 -7.90 -0.38
C ILE A 59 2.47 -6.87 -0.75
N VAL A 60 2.02 -5.63 -1.00
CA VAL A 60 2.88 -4.51 -1.38
C VAL A 60 2.81 -3.40 -0.35
N PHE A 61 3.98 -2.88 -0.02
CA PHE A 61 4.17 -1.73 0.85
C PHE A 61 4.78 -0.57 0.08
N ARG A 62 4.41 0.65 0.44
CA ARG A 62 5.07 1.87 -0.05
C ARG A 62 5.62 2.68 1.12
N ARG A 63 6.79 3.30 0.96
CA ARG A 63 7.29 4.26 1.95
C ARG A 63 6.47 5.55 1.88
N ILE A 64 5.77 5.87 2.96
CA ILE A 64 4.94 7.08 3.10
C ILE A 64 5.30 7.72 4.45
N ASN A 65 5.77 8.97 4.42
CA ASN A 65 6.23 9.72 5.60
C ASN A 65 7.27 8.93 6.42
N GLY A 66 8.28 8.39 5.72
CA GLY A 66 9.39 7.64 6.33
C GLY A 66 9.11 6.18 6.67
N LYS A 67 7.84 5.75 6.71
CA LYS A 67 7.44 4.39 7.12
C LYS A 67 6.87 3.58 5.96
N PHE A 68 7.16 2.29 5.91
CA PHE A 68 6.47 1.38 4.99
C PHE A 68 5.05 1.11 5.48
N LYS A 69 4.08 1.39 4.61
CA LYS A 69 2.67 1.13 4.85
C LYS A 69 2.16 0.17 3.79
N TYR A 70 1.34 -0.79 4.21
CA TYR A 70 0.61 -1.64 3.28
C TYR A 70 -0.25 -0.76 2.36
N ILE A 71 -0.15 -1.00 1.06
CA ILE A 71 -0.93 -0.27 0.04
C ILE A 71 -1.87 -1.17 -0.75
N GLY A 72 -1.63 -2.48 -0.80
CA GLY A 72 -2.46 -3.38 -1.59
C GLY A 72 -1.79 -4.73 -1.85
N ASN A 73 -2.43 -5.53 -2.70
CA ASN A 73 -1.95 -6.84 -3.11
C ASN A 73 -1.42 -6.80 -4.55
N VAL A 74 -0.53 -7.74 -4.87
CA VAL A 74 -0.16 -8.05 -6.25
C VAL A 74 -1.35 -8.70 -6.95
N LEU A 75 -1.79 -8.11 -8.06
CA LEU A 75 -2.90 -8.60 -8.88
C LEU A 75 -2.44 -9.59 -9.93
N ALA A 76 -1.29 -9.33 -10.54
CA ALA A 76 -0.72 -10.18 -11.57
C ALA A 76 0.79 -9.99 -11.65
N GLN A 77 1.53 -11.05 -11.95
CA GLN A 77 2.94 -10.97 -12.22
C GLN A 77 3.40 -12.00 -13.24
N LYS A 78 4.33 -11.60 -14.10
CA LYS A 78 5.09 -12.49 -14.96
C LYS A 78 6.58 -12.29 -14.69
N SER A 79 7.26 -13.38 -14.35
CA SER A 79 8.70 -13.35 -14.05
C SER A 79 9.48 -12.69 -15.20
N GLY A 80 10.39 -11.77 -14.85
CA GLY A 80 11.19 -10.99 -15.80
C GLY A 80 10.45 -9.97 -16.68
N SER A 81 9.11 -9.93 -16.68
CA SER A 81 8.34 -9.11 -17.63
C SER A 81 7.57 -7.98 -16.96
N TYR A 82 6.63 -8.27 -16.06
CA TYR A 82 5.84 -7.23 -15.41
C TYR A 82 5.34 -7.65 -14.02
N VAL A 83 4.98 -6.66 -13.20
CA VAL A 83 4.21 -6.82 -11.95
C VAL A 83 3.14 -5.73 -11.91
N LEU A 84 1.90 -6.13 -11.60
CA LEU A 84 0.72 -5.29 -11.42
C LEU A 84 0.24 -5.42 -9.98
N TRP A 85 0.02 -4.30 -9.29
CA TRP A 85 -0.46 -4.31 -7.90
C TRP A 85 -1.40 -3.14 -7.60
N GLU A 86 -2.28 -3.32 -6.62
CA GLU A 86 -3.18 -2.28 -6.13
C GLU A 86 -2.44 -1.25 -5.27
N ASP A 87 -2.92 -0.01 -5.29
CA ASP A 87 -2.51 1.03 -4.33
C ASP A 87 -3.74 1.78 -3.78
N LYS A 88 -4.28 1.21 -2.71
CA LYS A 88 -5.42 1.72 -1.92
C LYS A 88 -5.09 2.98 -1.11
N SER A 89 -3.83 3.44 -1.15
CA SER A 89 -3.42 4.65 -0.44
C SER A 89 -3.58 5.92 -1.27
N PHE A 90 -3.71 5.79 -2.60
CA PHE A 90 -3.75 6.93 -3.51
C PHE A 90 -5.12 7.60 -3.60
N TYR A 91 -6.18 6.80 -3.72
CA TYR A 91 -7.56 7.25 -3.88
C TYR A 91 -8.48 6.57 -2.87
N LYS A 92 -9.64 7.19 -2.62
CA LYS A 92 -10.59 6.72 -1.59
C LYS A 92 -11.67 5.80 -2.15
N THR A 93 -12.10 6.08 -3.37
CA THR A 93 -13.24 5.44 -4.04
C THR A 93 -12.87 4.87 -5.40
N THR A 94 -11.89 5.46 -6.08
CA THR A 94 -11.35 4.95 -7.34
C THR A 94 -10.34 3.84 -7.08
N GLU A 95 -10.52 2.71 -7.75
CA GLU A 95 -9.57 1.60 -7.68
C GLU A 95 -8.38 1.89 -8.59
N PHE A 96 -7.20 1.89 -7.99
CA PHE A 96 -5.97 2.29 -8.65
C PHE A 96 -4.89 1.22 -8.47
N ALA A 97 -4.12 1.03 -9.54
CA ALA A 97 -3.05 0.07 -9.60
C ALA A 97 -1.83 0.65 -10.30
N TRP A 98 -0.71 -0.01 -10.03
CA TRP A 98 0.57 0.26 -10.66
C TRP A 98 0.95 -0.91 -11.54
N ASN A 99 1.34 -0.63 -12.79
CA ASN A 99 1.94 -1.61 -13.67
C ASN A 99 3.42 -1.26 -13.90
N LEU A 100 4.30 -2.10 -13.39
CA LEU A 100 5.73 -2.04 -13.68
C LEU A 100 6.06 -2.98 -14.83
N ASP A 101 6.43 -2.42 -15.96
CA ASP A 101 7.17 -3.14 -16.99
C ASP A 101 8.63 -3.25 -16.55
N LYS A 102 9.06 -4.47 -16.24
CA LYS A 102 10.42 -4.77 -15.76
C LYS A 102 11.46 -4.69 -16.88
N VAL A 103 11.05 -4.84 -18.15
CA VAL A 103 11.94 -4.77 -19.31
C VAL A 103 12.34 -3.32 -19.56
N THR A 104 11.35 -2.43 -19.58
CA THR A 104 11.58 -0.99 -19.80
C THR A 104 11.82 -0.22 -18.51
N SER A 105 11.70 -0.87 -17.35
CA SER A 105 11.80 -0.24 -16.03
C SER A 105 10.82 0.92 -15.84
N THR A 106 9.65 0.83 -16.48
CA THR A 106 8.62 1.88 -16.49
C THR A 106 7.45 1.50 -15.60
N LEU A 107 7.18 2.33 -14.59
CA LEU A 107 5.99 2.24 -13.76
C LEU A 107 4.92 3.16 -14.31
N SER A 108 3.77 2.59 -14.66
CA SER A 108 2.63 3.34 -15.17
C SER A 108 1.45 3.27 -14.20
N PRO A 109 0.74 4.40 -13.98
CA PRO A 109 -0.54 4.41 -13.29
C PRO A 109 -1.61 3.65 -14.11
N ILE A 110 -2.50 2.94 -13.44
CA ILE A 110 -3.70 2.32 -14.05
C ILE A 110 -4.90 2.59 -13.16
N ILE A 111 -5.99 3.06 -13.77
CA ILE A 111 -7.30 3.14 -13.12
C ILE A 111 -8.05 1.85 -13.46
N LEU A 112 -8.38 1.06 -12.45
CA LEU A 112 -9.10 -0.21 -12.61
C LEU A 112 -10.61 0.03 -12.71
N SER A 113 -11.13 0.90 -11.84
CA SER A 113 -12.51 1.34 -11.84
C SER A 113 -12.61 2.76 -11.28
N VAL A 114 -13.58 3.53 -11.78
CA VAL A 114 -13.85 4.89 -11.30
C VAL A 114 -14.91 4.83 -10.22
N GLY A 115 -14.60 5.40 -9.06
CA GLY A 115 -15.52 5.47 -7.92
C GLY A 115 -16.55 6.59 -8.05
N LEU A 116 -16.69 7.39 -6.99
CA LEU A 116 -17.69 8.46 -6.90
C LEU A 116 -17.32 9.73 -7.69
N ASP A 117 -16.25 9.70 -8.49
CA ASP A 117 -15.66 10.83 -9.24
C ASP A 117 -15.39 12.10 -8.37
N ILE A 118 -15.17 11.89 -7.07
CA ILE A 118 -14.86 12.96 -6.10
C ILE A 118 -13.35 13.24 -6.00
N GLU A 119 -12.53 12.45 -6.69
CA GLU A 119 -11.08 12.58 -6.64
C GLU A 119 -10.55 13.53 -7.70
N ASP A 120 -9.51 14.27 -7.34
CA ASP A 120 -8.85 15.20 -8.24
C ASP A 120 -7.99 14.44 -9.25
N LYS A 121 -8.44 14.41 -10.51
CA LYS A 121 -7.77 13.75 -11.64
C LYS A 121 -6.38 14.34 -11.93
N SER A 122 -6.08 15.56 -11.49
CA SER A 122 -4.73 16.13 -11.60
C SER A 122 -3.68 15.43 -10.71
N LYS A 123 -4.13 14.65 -9.73
CA LYS A 123 -3.27 13.87 -8.83
C LYS A 123 -2.87 12.51 -9.37
N ILE A 124 -3.35 12.13 -10.56
CA ILE A 124 -2.90 10.88 -11.21
C ILE A 124 -1.40 10.98 -11.44
N PRO A 125 -0.60 10.12 -10.81
CA PRO A 125 0.84 10.17 -10.98
C PRO A 125 1.19 9.95 -12.44
N ILE A 126 2.17 10.66 -12.94
CA ILE A 126 2.73 10.34 -14.26
C ILE A 126 3.64 9.11 -14.17
N LYS A 127 4.01 8.58 -15.34
CA LYS A 127 4.92 7.45 -15.43
C LYS A 127 6.25 7.73 -14.73
N MET A 128 6.78 6.73 -14.03
CA MET A 128 8.05 6.82 -13.29
C MET A 128 9.05 5.79 -13.83
N THR A 129 10.34 6.05 -13.64
CA THR A 129 11.40 5.08 -13.94
C THR A 129 11.81 4.37 -12.65
N CYS A 130 11.85 3.05 -12.67
CA CYS A 130 12.16 2.24 -11.49
C CYS A 130 13.46 1.47 -11.63
N ASN A 131 14.09 1.16 -10.50
CA ASN A 131 15.21 0.23 -10.44
C ASN A 131 14.96 -0.76 -9.29
N SER A 132 15.23 -2.04 -9.54
CA SER A 132 15.23 -3.05 -8.48
C SER A 132 16.41 -2.84 -7.54
N ARG A 133 16.15 -2.77 -6.24
CA ARG A 133 17.20 -2.67 -5.21
C ARG A 133 16.78 -3.39 -3.94
N SER A 134 17.76 -3.87 -3.18
CA SER A 134 17.57 -4.17 -1.77
C SER A 134 17.33 -2.85 -1.03
N ILE A 135 16.22 -2.76 -0.30
CA ILE A 135 15.88 -1.56 0.46
C ILE A 135 16.19 -1.83 1.93
N TYR A 136 17.02 -0.95 2.50
CA TYR A 136 17.40 -0.96 3.90
C TYR A 136 16.68 0.18 4.63
N TYR A 137 16.45 0.00 5.94
CA TYR A 137 15.93 1.04 6.81
C TYR A 137 17.07 1.68 7.59
#